data_AF-A0A919AZ58-F1
#
_entry.id   AF-A0A919AZ58-F1
#
_cell.length_a   1.000
_cell.length_b   1.000
_cell.length_c   1.000
_cell.angle_alpha   90.00
_cell.angle_beta   90.00
_cell.angle_gamma   90.00
#
_symmetry.space_group_name_H-M   'P 1'
#
loop_
_entity.id
_entity.type
_entity.pdbx_description
1 polymer ?
#
loop_
_entity_poly.entity_id
_entity_poly.type
_entity_poly.pdbx_seq_one_letter_code
_entity_poly.pdbx_strand_id
1 'polypeptide(L)'
;MPVTDKEPVGLAADLDALTEVPAARKGPPCSVGAVLTSVDEETAATLRRILSTRTVSSTAIAEVLNQHGRSITAYTVARHRRRGEANGCRCTR
;
A
#
# COMPACT_ATOMS: atom_id res chain seq x y z
N MET A 1 -26.01 19.02 39.56
CA MET A 1 -25.52 17.77 38.95
C MET A 1 -26.75 16.95 38.58
N PRO A 2 -26.97 16.72 37.28
CA PRO A 2 -26.89 15.33 36.83
C PRO A 2 -26.18 15.21 35.48
N VAL A 3 -25.14 14.38 35.43
CA VAL A 3 -24.61 13.85 34.18
C VAL A 3 -25.51 12.67 33.80
N THR A 4 -26.30 12.85 32.75
CA THR A 4 -27.10 11.76 32.19
C THR A 4 -26.16 10.73 31.61
N ASP A 5 -26.09 9.58 32.28
CA ASP A 5 -25.70 8.30 31.74
C ASP A 5 -26.43 8.07 30.41
N LYS A 6 -25.75 8.34 29.30
CA LYS A 6 -26.17 7.93 27.97
C LYS A 6 -25.19 6.84 27.55
N GLU A 7 -25.38 5.66 28.14
CA GLU A 7 -24.65 4.45 27.77
C GLU A 7 -24.73 4.22 26.25
N PRO A 8 -23.69 3.62 25.66
CA PRO A 8 -23.29 3.78 24.28
C PRO A 8 -24.03 2.79 23.36
N VAL A 9 -25.36 2.80 23.39
CA VAL A 9 -26.23 1.84 22.67
C VAL A 9 -26.08 1.93 21.13
N GLY A 10 -25.43 2.98 20.63
CA GLY A 10 -25.04 3.08 19.21
C GLY A 10 -23.58 2.74 18.92
N LEU A 11 -22.66 2.93 19.89
CA LEU A 11 -21.23 2.93 19.59
C LEU A 11 -20.73 1.55 19.13
N ALA A 12 -21.20 0.48 19.77
CA ALA A 12 -20.80 -0.87 19.37
C ALA A 12 -21.30 -1.20 17.95
N ALA A 13 -22.55 -0.86 17.64
CA ALA A 13 -23.12 -1.05 16.30
C ALA A 13 -22.43 -0.16 15.24
N ASP A 14 -22.09 1.08 15.59
CA ASP A 14 -21.35 2.00 14.74
C ASP A 14 -19.93 1.50 14.48
N LEU A 15 -19.27 0.89 15.47
CA LEU A 15 -17.94 0.29 15.34
C LEU A 15 -17.95 -1.01 14.52
N ASP A 16 -18.97 -1.87 14.70
CA ASP A 16 -19.14 -3.08 13.87
C ASP A 16 -19.40 -2.71 12.40
N ALA A 17 -20.22 -1.69 12.14
CA ALA A 17 -20.47 -1.19 10.78
C ALA A 17 -19.19 -0.71 10.09
N LEU A 18 -18.17 -0.24 10.82
CA LEU A 18 -16.87 0.12 10.24
C LEU A 18 -16.05 -1.10 9.79
N THR A 19 -16.30 -2.29 10.32
CA THR A 19 -15.59 -3.52 9.94
C THR A 19 -16.17 -4.17 8.68
N GLU A 20 -17.47 -3.94 8.40
CA GLU A 20 -18.18 -4.50 7.24
C GLU A 20 -17.99 -3.70 5.95
N VAL A 21 -17.47 -2.47 6.04
CA VAL A 21 -17.17 -1.66 4.85
C VAL A 21 -15.80 -2.08 4.31
N PRO A 22 -15.71 -2.81 3.17
CA PRO A 22 -14.43 -3.03 2.52
C PRO A 22 -13.85 -1.65 2.20
N ALA A 23 -12.69 -1.34 2.80
CA ALA A 23 -12.06 -0.04 2.68
C ALA A 23 -11.97 0.35 1.20
N ALA A 24 -12.83 1.30 0.78
CA ALA A 24 -12.87 1.76 -0.60
C ALA A 24 -11.47 2.23 -0.99
N ARG A 25 -10.92 1.66 -2.08
CA ARG A 25 -9.56 1.96 -2.53
C ARG A 25 -9.46 3.44 -2.90
N LYS A 26 -9.00 4.27 -1.97
CA LYS A 26 -8.74 5.70 -2.22
C LYS A 26 -7.38 5.87 -2.91
N GLY A 27 -7.40 6.00 -4.23
CA GLY A 27 -6.33 6.59 -5.04
C GLY A 27 -5.85 5.73 -6.21
N PRO A 28 -5.17 6.34 -7.21
CA PRO A 28 -4.53 5.61 -8.30
C PRO A 28 -3.44 4.66 -7.78
N PRO A 29 -3.12 3.58 -8.52
CA PRO A 29 -2.00 2.72 -8.17
C PRO A 29 -0.72 3.55 -8.11
N CYS A 30 0.09 3.28 -7.09
CA CYS A 30 1.44 3.80 -6.96
C CYS A 30 2.27 3.50 -8.23
N SER A 31 3.26 4.32 -8.59
CA SER A 31 4.07 4.11 -9.81
C SER A 31 4.68 2.71 -9.92
N VAL A 32 5.08 2.12 -8.78
CA VAL A 32 5.55 0.72 -8.72
C VAL A 32 4.44 -0.28 -9.05
N GLY A 33 3.22 -0.03 -8.56
CA GLY A 33 2.04 -0.84 -8.90
C GLY A 33 1.67 -0.72 -10.37
N ALA A 34 1.77 0.48 -10.95
CA ALA A 34 1.56 0.70 -12.38
C ALA A 34 2.59 -0.07 -13.22
N VAL A 35 3.86 -0.10 -12.81
CA VAL A 35 4.90 -0.92 -13.46
C VAL A 35 4.54 -2.40 -13.39
N LEU A 36 4.14 -2.90 -12.23
CA LEU A 36 3.74 -4.31 -12.03
C LEU A 36 2.55 -4.72 -12.91
N THR A 37 1.64 -3.81 -13.25
CA THR A 37 0.53 -4.07 -14.17
C THR A 37 0.94 -3.96 -15.64
N SER A 38 2.04 -3.26 -15.95
CA SER A 38 2.47 -2.98 -17.33
C SER A 38 3.49 -3.96 -17.90
N VAL A 39 4.09 -4.81 -17.06
CA VAL A 39 5.06 -5.83 -17.45
C VAL A 39 4.39 -7.20 -17.55
N ASP A 40 5.03 -8.15 -18.21
CA ASP A 40 4.59 -9.54 -18.25
C ASP A 40 4.58 -10.18 -16.84
N GLU A 41 3.83 -11.27 -16.68
CA GLU A 41 3.62 -11.91 -15.37
C GLU A 41 4.93 -12.45 -14.77
N GLU A 42 5.87 -12.91 -15.58
CA GLU A 42 7.16 -13.43 -15.12
C GLU A 42 8.05 -12.31 -14.55
N THR A 43 8.15 -11.19 -15.28
CA THR A 43 8.82 -9.98 -14.83
C THR A 43 8.12 -9.39 -13.60
N ALA A 44 6.79 -9.39 -13.56
CA ALA A 44 6.01 -8.93 -12.41
C ALA A 44 6.29 -9.80 -11.17
N ALA A 45 6.32 -11.12 -11.31
CA ALA A 45 6.64 -12.05 -10.22
C ALA A 45 8.06 -11.83 -9.70
N THR A 46 9.03 -11.65 -10.60
CA THR A 46 10.42 -11.35 -10.24
C THR A 46 10.52 -10.02 -9.50
N LEU A 47 9.86 -8.97 -9.99
CA LEU A 47 9.85 -7.66 -9.35
C LEU A 47 9.18 -7.71 -7.97
N ARG A 48 8.06 -8.43 -7.82
CA ARG A 48 7.40 -8.66 -6.51
C ARG A 48 8.34 -9.32 -5.51
N ARG A 49 9.10 -10.34 -5.94
CA ARG A 49 10.11 -11.03 -5.11
C ARG A 49 11.24 -10.09 -4.68
N ILE A 50 11.75 -9.26 -5.58
CA ILE A 50 12.81 -8.29 -5.26
C ILE A 50 12.27 -7.20 -4.31
N LEU A 51 11.04 -6.74 -4.53
CA LEU A 51 10.38 -5.76 -3.67
C LEU A 51 10.16 -6.29 -2.25
N SER A 52 9.87 -7.59 -2.06
CA SER A 52 9.73 -8.19 -0.73
C SER A 52 11.07 -8.51 -0.04
N THR A 53 12.17 -8.55 -0.80
CA THR A 53 13.50 -8.90 -0.27
C THR A 53 14.17 -7.70 0.43
N ARG A 54 14.27 -7.73 1.76
CA ARG A 54 14.81 -6.62 2.57
C ARG A 54 16.30 -6.31 2.31
N THR A 55 17.08 -7.30 1.88
CA THR A 55 18.52 -7.13 1.59
C THR A 55 18.78 -6.34 0.31
N VAL A 56 17.81 -6.27 -0.61
CA VAL A 56 17.93 -5.44 -1.81
C VAL A 56 17.58 -4.01 -1.45
N SER A 57 18.44 -3.06 -1.79
CA SER A 57 18.20 -1.64 -1.48
C SER A 57 17.08 -1.05 -2.35
N SER A 58 16.28 -0.15 -1.77
CA SER A 58 15.25 0.57 -2.53
C SER A 58 15.84 1.48 -3.61
N THR A 59 17.07 1.96 -3.41
CA THR A 59 17.81 2.75 -4.39
C THR A 59 18.21 1.92 -5.60
N ALA A 60 18.76 0.72 -5.41
CA ALA A 60 19.13 -0.16 -6.52
C ALA A 60 17.91 -0.57 -7.36
N ILE A 61 16.77 -0.85 -6.72
CA ILE A 61 15.52 -1.14 -7.44
C ILE A 61 15.07 0.07 -8.26
N ALA A 62 15.09 1.27 -7.67
CA ALA A 62 14.72 2.48 -8.37
C ALA A 62 15.64 2.74 -9.57
N GLU A 63 16.94 2.55 -9.41
CA GLU A 63 17.93 2.75 -10.47
C GLU A 63 17.68 1.83 -11.68
N VAL A 64 17.50 0.53 -11.44
CA VAL A 64 17.15 -0.43 -12.50
C VAL A 64 15.84 -0.04 -13.20
N LEU A 65 14.80 0.33 -12.44
CA LEU A 65 13.53 0.76 -13.03
C LEU A 65 13.69 2.04 -13.88
N ASN A 66 14.51 3.00 -13.44
CA ASN A 66 14.81 4.21 -14.21
C ASN A 66 15.59 3.91 -15.50
N GLN A 67 16.54 2.97 -15.48
CA GLN A 67 17.28 2.54 -16.67
C GLN A 67 16.35 1.99 -17.76
N HIS A 68 15.23 1.38 -17.38
CA HIS A 68 14.18 0.91 -18.29
C HIS A 68 13.08 1.96 -18.56
N GLY A 69 13.38 3.25 -18.35
CA GLY A 69 12.47 4.36 -18.67
C GLY A 69 11.33 4.57 -17.67
N ARG A 70 11.41 3.99 -16.47
CA ARG A 70 10.40 4.20 -15.42
C ARG A 70 10.91 5.19 -14.39
N SER A 71 10.39 6.42 -14.41
CA SER A 71 10.71 7.47 -13.43
C SER A 71 10.20 7.12 -12.02
N ILE A 72 11.00 6.37 -11.26
CA ILE A 72 10.65 5.87 -9.92
C ILE A 72 11.75 6.26 -8.93
N THR A 73 11.38 6.86 -7.80
CA THR A 73 12.33 7.22 -6.74
C THR A 73 12.49 6.08 -5.73
N ALA A 74 13.64 6.04 -5.06
CA ALA A 74 13.89 5.11 -3.95
C ALA A 74 12.85 5.25 -2.82
N TYR A 75 12.37 6.47 -2.57
CA TYR A 75 11.29 6.75 -1.62
C TYR A 75 9.98 6.06 -2.02
N THR A 76 9.61 6.12 -3.30
CA THR A 76 8.41 5.43 -3.82
C THR A 76 8.52 3.92 -3.66
N VAL A 77 9.70 3.33 -3.90
CA VAL A 77 9.95 1.90 -3.65
C VAL A 77 9.83 1.57 -2.16
N ALA A 78 10.47 2.35 -1.28
CA ALA A 78 10.41 2.14 0.17
C ALA A 78 8.97 2.27 0.72
N ARG A 79 8.19 3.22 0.18
CA ARG A 79 6.78 3.38 0.49
C ARG A 79 5.95 2.20 -0.01
N HIS A 80 6.25 1.69 -1.21
CA HIS A 80 5.60 0.49 -1.76
C HIS A 80 5.88 -0.77 -0.94
N ARG A 81 7.09 -0.90 -0.38
CA ARG A 81 7.44 -2.02 0.50
C ARG A 81 6.58 -2.07 1.77
N ARG A 82 6.24 -0.91 2.32
CA ARG A 82 5.36 -0.74 3.48
C ARG A 82 3.87 -0.82 3.12
N ARG A 83 3.51 -1.41 1.97
CA ARG A 83 2.11 -1.46 1.51
C ARG A 83 1.20 -2.09 2.57
N GLY A 84 0.10 -1.41 2.89
CA GLY A 84 -0.81 -1.79 3.97
C GLY A 84 -0.48 -1.21 5.35
N GLU A 85 0.65 -0.50 5.52
CA GLU A 85 0.98 0.22 6.77
C GLU A 85 0.58 1.70 6.70
N ALA A 86 0.55 2.40 7.85
CA ALA A 86 0.11 3.80 7.97
C ALA A 86 0.88 4.80 7.06
N ASN A 87 2.15 4.50 6.74
CA ASN A 87 2.99 5.29 5.83
C ASN A 87 3.32 4.54 4.53
N GLY A 88 2.56 3.49 4.23
CA GLY A 88 2.68 2.67 3.04
C GLY A 88 2.03 3.27 1.81
N CYS A 89 2.23 2.59 0.68
CA CYS A 89 1.29 2.73 -0.43
C CYS A 89 0.03 1.90 -0.15
N ARG A 90 -1.08 2.24 -0.81
CA ARG A 90 -2.34 1.49 -0.73
C ARG A 90 -2.47 0.43 -1.85
N CYS A 91 -1.36 0.08 -2.51
CA CYS A 91 -1.35 -0.96 -3.53
C CYS A 91 -1.62 -2.33 -2.87
N THR A 92 -2.34 -3.22 -3.56
CA THR A 92 -2.67 -4.56 -3.06
C THR A 92 -1.41 -5.37 -2.76
N ARG A 93 -1.47 -6.20 -1.72
CA ARG A 93 -0.30 -6.96 -1.28
C ARG A 93 0.06 -8.10 -2.22
#